data_AF-A0A9P2DQB8-F1
#
_entry.id   AF-A0A9P2DQB8-F1
#
_cell.length_a   1.000
_cell.length_b   1.000
_cell.length_c   1.000
_cell.angle_alpha   90.00
_cell.angle_beta   90.00
_cell.angle_gamma   90.00
#
_symmetry.space_group_name_H-M   'P 1'
#
loop_
_entity.id
_entity.type
_entity.pdbx_description
1 polymer ?
#
loop_
_entity_poly.entity_id
_entity_poly.type
_entity_poly.pdbx_seq_one_letter_code
_entity_poly.pdbx_strand_id
1 'polypeptide(L)'
;ESEERLAQYIREFGSQVDSSPSARIDAEILQEAMAKVSQLQRKEEDLHRQLTAPNTKPDMQQVYVVKSRSIHTQLLKAIEQENILEKYLAFEQSHGQFFNALAELIQATGRAVQELLHHVTFNDKTGTYAVPKSAANSLLLMKRALDNARTENDKDPFPKAFEDYTVLAYTYVNDQGETVTMWLLEKDGKRVENKELQDFLEKHGQELDTLLYTSLSGEELERKVNDSWKEGINYLNGQKVSGLSGATLR
;
A
#
# COMPACT_ATOMS: atom_id res chain seq x y z
N GLU A 1 -13.84 6.61 -6.55
CA GLU A 1 -14.08 5.35 -7.29
C GLU A 1 -12.81 4.82 -7.95
N SER A 2 -12.25 5.43 -9.02
CA SER A 2 -11.02 4.88 -9.64
C SER A 2 -9.76 5.06 -8.78
N GLU A 3 -9.60 6.20 -8.11
CA GLU A 3 -8.44 6.48 -7.25
C GLU A 3 -8.43 5.61 -6.00
N GLU A 4 -9.56 5.53 -5.28
CA GLU A 4 -9.72 4.65 -4.10
C GLU A 4 -9.43 3.17 -4.43
N ARG A 5 -9.95 2.68 -5.57
CA ARG A 5 -9.74 1.31 -6.02
C ARG A 5 -8.27 1.05 -6.40
N LEU A 6 -7.60 2.00 -7.04
CA LEU A 6 -6.17 1.91 -7.33
C LEU A 6 -5.33 1.90 -6.05
N ALA A 7 -5.70 2.73 -5.08
CA ALA A 7 -5.02 2.78 -3.80
C ALA A 7 -5.22 1.47 -3.01
N GLN A 8 -6.41 0.88 -3.04
CA GLN A 8 -6.67 -0.45 -2.49
C GLN A 8 -5.76 -1.51 -3.14
N TYR A 9 -5.65 -1.52 -4.48
CA TYR A 9 -4.77 -2.45 -5.19
C TYR A 9 -3.30 -2.30 -4.77
N ILE A 10 -2.80 -1.07 -4.60
CA ILE A 10 -1.42 -0.80 -4.15
C ILE A 10 -1.21 -1.28 -2.70
N ARG A 11 -2.20 -1.06 -1.81
CA ARG A 11 -2.17 -1.54 -0.41
C ARG A 11 -2.14 -3.06 -0.32
N GLU A 12 -3.05 -3.72 -1.04
CA GLU A 12 -3.13 -5.17 -1.10
C GLU A 12 -1.86 -5.77 -1.70
N PHE A 13 -1.27 -5.10 -2.69
CA PHE A 13 0.03 -5.50 -3.25
C PHE A 13 1.16 -5.44 -2.22
N GLY A 14 1.32 -4.32 -1.51
CA GLY A 14 2.35 -4.18 -0.47
C GLY A 14 2.22 -5.26 0.61
N SER A 15 1.00 -5.44 1.13
CA SER A 15 0.75 -6.38 2.23
C SER A 15 0.94 -7.85 1.83
N GLN A 16 0.59 -8.23 0.60
CA GLN A 16 0.60 -9.63 0.16
C GLN A 16 1.88 -10.03 -0.59
N VAL A 17 2.57 -9.09 -1.22
CA VAL A 17 3.70 -9.37 -2.12
C VAL A 17 5.03 -8.93 -1.53
N ASP A 18 5.16 -7.64 -1.19
CA ASP A 18 6.40 -7.05 -0.66
C ASP A 18 6.07 -5.85 0.24
N SER A 19 6.24 -6.02 1.56
CA SER A 19 5.99 -5.00 2.57
C SER A 19 7.17 -4.02 2.75
N SER A 20 8.21 -4.12 1.90
CA SER A 20 9.35 -3.22 1.99
C SER A 20 9.00 -1.79 1.55
N PRO A 21 9.61 -0.75 2.15
CA PRO A 21 9.43 0.65 1.73
C PRO A 21 9.84 0.94 0.28
N SER A 22 10.58 0.02 -0.34
CA SER A 22 11.05 0.09 -1.73
C SER A 22 10.26 -0.80 -2.67
N ALA A 23 9.16 -1.41 -2.23
CA ALA A 23 8.33 -2.29 -3.04
C ALA A 23 7.92 -1.58 -4.33
N ARG A 24 8.19 -2.22 -5.46
CA ARG A 24 7.83 -1.74 -6.80
C ARG A 24 7.15 -2.86 -7.55
N ILE A 25 6.08 -2.52 -8.25
CA ILE A 25 5.44 -3.39 -9.23
C ILE A 25 6.33 -3.36 -10.49
N ASP A 26 7.31 -4.25 -10.58
CA ASP A 26 8.20 -4.34 -11.75
C ASP A 26 8.51 -5.80 -12.11
N ALA A 27 7.78 -6.32 -13.10
CA ALA A 27 7.93 -7.68 -13.60
C ALA A 27 9.30 -7.95 -14.29
N GLU A 28 9.98 -6.91 -14.77
CA GLU A 28 11.25 -7.03 -15.48
C GLU A 28 12.43 -7.17 -14.50
N ILE A 29 12.41 -6.40 -13.40
CA ILE A 29 13.32 -6.57 -12.25
C ILE A 29 13.19 -7.98 -11.66
N LEU A 30 11.98 -8.53 -11.64
CA LEU A 30 11.71 -9.87 -11.12
C LEU A 30 12.27 -11.00 -12.01
N GLN A 31 12.22 -10.86 -13.34
CA GLN A 31 12.89 -11.82 -14.24
C GLN A 31 14.42 -11.75 -14.15
N GLU A 32 14.99 -10.55 -13.99
CA GLU A 32 16.42 -10.38 -13.79
C GLU A 32 16.88 -11.08 -12.49
N ALA A 33 16.09 -10.99 -11.43
CA ALA A 33 16.34 -11.69 -10.17
C ALA A 33 16.44 -13.22 -10.36
N MET A 34 15.48 -13.83 -11.07
CA MET A 34 15.48 -15.27 -11.38
C MET A 34 16.74 -15.72 -12.12
N ALA A 35 17.14 -14.97 -13.15
CA ALA A 35 18.35 -15.27 -13.92
C ALA A 35 19.61 -15.22 -13.02
N LYS A 36 19.63 -14.29 -12.06
CA LYS A 36 20.71 -14.10 -11.08
C LYS A 36 20.76 -15.26 -10.08
N VAL A 37 19.61 -15.76 -9.61
CA VAL A 37 19.52 -16.95 -8.74
C VAL A 37 20.17 -18.16 -9.41
N SER A 38 19.75 -18.47 -10.64
CA SER A 38 20.30 -19.62 -11.39
C SER A 38 21.79 -19.47 -11.72
N GLN A 39 22.29 -18.24 -11.84
CA GLN A 39 23.72 -17.99 -12.02
C GLN A 39 24.51 -18.20 -10.72
N LEU A 40 23.94 -17.79 -9.57
CA LEU A 40 24.57 -17.94 -8.26
C LEU A 40 24.62 -19.39 -7.79
N GLN A 41 23.56 -20.17 -8.02
CA GLN A 41 23.55 -21.62 -7.77
C GLN A 41 24.67 -22.34 -8.52
N ARG A 42 24.85 -22.03 -9.82
CA ARG A 42 25.95 -22.59 -10.62
C ARG A 42 27.34 -22.20 -10.08
N LYS A 43 27.50 -20.98 -9.57
CA LYS A 43 28.75 -20.53 -8.93
C LYS A 43 29.00 -21.20 -7.58
N GLU A 44 27.95 -21.48 -6.81
CA GLU A 44 28.06 -22.24 -5.57
C GLU A 44 28.53 -23.68 -5.82
N GLU A 45 27.89 -24.37 -6.78
CA GLU A 45 28.26 -25.73 -7.16
C GLU A 45 29.71 -25.81 -7.66
N ASP A 46 30.14 -24.85 -8.48
CA ASP A 46 31.51 -24.79 -8.97
C ASP A 46 32.52 -24.52 -7.84
N LEU A 47 32.18 -23.61 -6.91
CA LEU A 47 33.03 -23.34 -5.74
C LEU A 47 33.13 -24.55 -4.82
N HIS A 48 32.03 -25.30 -4.64
CA HIS A 48 32.01 -26.53 -3.87
C HIS A 48 32.90 -27.62 -4.50
N ARG A 49 32.88 -27.76 -5.84
CA ARG A 49 33.78 -28.65 -6.58
C ARG A 49 35.25 -28.24 -6.43
N GLN A 50 35.56 -26.95 -6.45
CA GLN A 50 36.93 -26.45 -6.24
C GLN A 50 37.42 -26.68 -4.80
N LEU A 51 36.53 -26.57 -3.82
CA LEU A 51 36.83 -26.83 -2.40
C LEU A 51 37.12 -28.31 -2.11
N THR A 52 36.43 -29.22 -2.80
CA THR A 52 36.56 -30.68 -2.62
C THR A 52 37.62 -31.30 -3.52
N ALA A 53 38.28 -30.50 -4.37
CA ALA A 53 39.33 -31.00 -5.26
C ALA A 53 40.59 -31.41 -4.47
N PRO A 54 41.23 -32.54 -4.83
CA PRO A 54 42.32 -33.13 -4.05
C PRO A 54 43.64 -32.31 -4.01
N ASN A 55 43.75 -31.23 -4.79
CA ASN A 55 44.98 -30.42 -4.92
C ASN A 55 44.84 -28.98 -4.38
N THR A 56 43.81 -28.70 -3.59
CA THR A 56 43.51 -27.34 -3.12
C THR A 56 44.53 -26.90 -2.06
N LYS A 57 45.28 -25.84 -2.36
CA LYS A 57 46.35 -25.34 -1.48
C LYS A 57 45.78 -24.76 -0.16
N PRO A 58 46.48 -24.89 0.98
CA PRO A 58 45.99 -24.44 2.29
C PRO A 58 45.76 -22.93 2.41
N ASP A 59 46.55 -22.12 1.69
CA ASP A 59 46.42 -20.65 1.59
C ASP A 59 45.14 -20.21 0.85
N MET A 60 44.62 -21.06 -0.04
CA MET A 60 43.38 -20.82 -0.77
C MET A 60 42.14 -21.14 0.06
N GLN A 61 42.24 -21.96 1.12
CA GLN A 61 41.08 -22.35 1.94
C GLN A 61 40.38 -21.15 2.58
N GLN A 62 41.12 -20.16 3.09
CA GLN A 62 40.51 -18.96 3.67
C GLN A 62 39.80 -18.09 2.62
N VAL A 63 40.38 -17.96 1.42
CA VAL A 63 39.77 -17.24 0.29
C VAL A 63 38.46 -17.92 -0.14
N TYR A 64 38.43 -19.25 -0.14
CA TYR A 64 37.23 -20.01 -0.48
C TYR A 64 36.13 -19.91 0.59
N VAL A 65 36.47 -19.85 1.88
CA VAL A 65 35.50 -19.63 2.97
C VAL A 65 34.81 -18.27 2.85
N VAL A 66 35.56 -17.20 2.55
CA VAL A 66 34.98 -15.86 2.36
C VAL A 66 34.10 -15.81 1.11
N LYS A 67 34.51 -16.43 0.00
CA LYS A 67 33.68 -16.56 -1.21
C LYS A 67 32.41 -17.35 -0.95
N SER A 68 32.49 -18.46 -0.21
CA SER A 68 31.33 -19.28 0.15
C SER A 68 30.30 -18.49 0.96
N ARG A 69 30.73 -17.73 1.97
CA ARG A 69 29.83 -16.86 2.75
C ARG A 69 29.17 -15.79 1.88
N SER A 70 29.94 -15.16 1.00
CA SER A 70 29.41 -14.14 0.07
C SER A 70 28.37 -14.72 -0.90
N ILE A 71 28.62 -15.91 -1.45
CA ILE A 71 27.67 -16.60 -2.33
C ILE A 71 26.44 -17.05 -1.55
N HIS A 72 26.60 -17.58 -0.34
CA HIS A 72 25.48 -17.97 0.51
C HIS A 72 24.56 -16.78 0.85
N THR A 73 25.13 -15.63 1.22
CA THR A 73 24.33 -14.41 1.43
C THR A 73 23.62 -13.96 0.15
N GLN A 74 24.26 -14.09 -1.01
CA GLN A 74 23.63 -13.78 -2.30
C GLN A 74 22.51 -14.77 -2.65
N LEU A 75 22.66 -16.05 -2.30
CA LEU A 75 21.64 -17.09 -2.47
C LEU A 75 20.43 -16.84 -1.57
N LEU A 76 20.64 -16.49 -0.30
CA LEU A 76 19.55 -16.17 0.62
C LEU A 76 18.69 -14.99 0.10
N LYS A 77 19.35 -13.93 -0.41
CA LYS A 77 18.66 -12.80 -1.05
C LYS A 77 17.90 -13.21 -2.31
N ALA A 78 18.46 -14.14 -3.08
CA ALA A 78 17.83 -14.68 -4.27
C ALA A 78 16.59 -15.54 -3.95
N ILE A 79 16.64 -16.37 -2.90
CA ILE A 79 15.50 -17.15 -2.40
C ILE A 79 14.39 -16.22 -1.87
N GLU A 80 14.76 -15.16 -1.18
CA GLU A 80 13.81 -14.12 -0.73
C GLU A 80 13.09 -13.48 -1.93
N GLN A 81 13.81 -13.20 -3.03
CA GLN A 81 13.23 -12.70 -4.28
C GLN A 81 12.31 -13.73 -4.97
N GLU A 82 12.65 -15.02 -4.94
CA GLU A 82 11.78 -16.09 -5.46
C GLU A 82 10.46 -16.20 -4.68
N ASN A 83 10.51 -16.08 -3.35
CA ASN A 83 9.30 -16.04 -2.52
C ASN A 83 8.42 -14.81 -2.86
N ILE A 84 9.02 -13.64 -3.09
CA ILE A 84 8.30 -12.45 -3.54
C ILE A 84 7.63 -12.70 -4.91
N LEU A 85 8.30 -13.43 -5.82
CA LEU A 85 7.73 -13.78 -7.12
C LEU A 85 6.53 -14.71 -7.01
N GLU A 86 6.60 -15.74 -6.16
CA GLU A 86 5.47 -16.64 -5.92
C GLU A 86 4.26 -15.87 -5.38
N LYS A 87 4.50 -14.97 -4.43
CA LYS A 87 3.47 -14.07 -3.91
C LYS A 87 2.92 -13.13 -4.99
N TYR A 88 3.77 -12.57 -5.85
CA TYR A 88 3.37 -11.74 -6.99
C TYR A 88 2.46 -12.52 -7.96
N LEU A 89 2.84 -13.75 -8.33
CA LEU A 89 2.04 -14.59 -9.22
C LEU A 89 0.69 -14.95 -8.61
N ALA A 90 0.67 -15.29 -7.32
CA ALA A 90 -0.57 -15.54 -6.60
C ALA A 90 -1.45 -14.29 -6.53
N PHE A 91 -0.84 -13.12 -6.31
CA PHE A 91 -1.51 -11.82 -6.30
C PHE A 91 -2.12 -11.49 -7.67
N GLU A 92 -1.36 -11.63 -8.76
CA GLU A 92 -1.88 -11.42 -10.12
C GLU A 92 -3.02 -12.39 -10.45
N GLN A 93 -2.93 -13.65 -10.00
CA GLN A 93 -4.03 -14.62 -10.18
C GLN A 93 -5.29 -14.24 -9.41
N SER A 94 -5.15 -13.75 -8.17
CA SER A 94 -6.29 -13.34 -7.35
C SER A 94 -6.87 -11.96 -7.73
N HIS A 95 -6.04 -11.06 -8.28
CA HIS A 95 -6.42 -9.67 -8.62
C HIS A 95 -6.58 -9.44 -10.13
N GLY A 96 -6.47 -10.47 -10.98
CA GLY A 96 -6.62 -10.32 -12.43
C GLY A 96 -7.98 -9.81 -12.91
N GLN A 97 -9.02 -9.86 -12.06
CA GLN A 97 -10.36 -9.31 -12.33
C GLN A 97 -10.66 -8.07 -11.49
N PHE A 98 -9.68 -7.54 -10.75
CA PHE A 98 -9.88 -6.52 -9.73
C PHE A 98 -10.52 -5.23 -10.26
N PHE A 99 -10.18 -4.82 -11.49
CA PHE A 99 -10.71 -3.62 -12.15
C PHE A 99 -11.90 -3.89 -13.10
N ASN A 100 -12.47 -5.10 -13.10
CA ASN A 100 -13.55 -5.45 -14.02
C ASN A 100 -14.78 -4.55 -13.90
N ALA A 101 -15.20 -4.24 -12.67
CA ALA A 101 -16.39 -3.40 -12.46
C ALA A 101 -16.17 -1.97 -13.00
N LEU A 102 -14.95 -1.45 -12.89
CA LEU A 102 -14.56 -0.16 -13.48
C LEU A 102 -14.55 -0.24 -15.01
N ALA A 103 -13.98 -1.31 -15.59
CA ALA A 103 -13.96 -1.52 -17.03
C ALA A 103 -15.39 -1.64 -17.61
N GLU A 104 -16.28 -2.36 -16.91
CA GLU A 104 -17.69 -2.49 -17.27
C GLU A 104 -18.41 -1.13 -17.23
N LEU A 105 -18.18 -0.31 -16.20
CA LEU A 105 -18.72 1.03 -16.10
C LEU A 105 -18.25 1.95 -17.24
N ILE A 106 -16.95 1.92 -17.58
CA ILE A 106 -16.40 2.69 -18.70
C ILE A 106 -17.08 2.29 -20.02
N GLN A 107 -17.21 0.99 -20.27
CA GLN A 107 -17.87 0.49 -21.48
C GLN A 107 -19.36 0.87 -21.53
N ALA A 108 -20.08 0.70 -20.43
CA ALA A 108 -21.50 1.02 -20.35
C ALA A 108 -21.76 2.52 -20.52
N THR A 109 -20.90 3.36 -19.94
CA THR A 109 -20.94 4.82 -20.11
C THR A 109 -20.68 5.22 -21.56
N GLY A 110 -19.66 4.64 -22.21
CA GLY A 110 -19.36 4.88 -23.61
C GLY A 110 -20.54 4.55 -24.54
N ARG A 111 -21.19 3.40 -24.31
CA ARG A 111 -22.41 3.01 -25.07
C ARG A 111 -23.57 3.97 -24.81
N ALA A 112 -23.80 4.37 -23.57
CA ALA A 112 -24.88 5.31 -23.24
C ALA A 112 -24.68 6.68 -23.89
N VAL A 113 -23.45 7.20 -23.89
CA VAL A 113 -23.11 8.45 -24.58
C VAL A 113 -23.34 8.33 -26.08
N GLN A 114 -22.91 7.23 -26.71
CA GLN A 114 -23.13 7.00 -28.15
C GLN A 114 -24.62 6.93 -28.50
N GLU A 115 -25.43 6.25 -27.71
CA GLU A 115 -26.88 6.15 -27.94
C GLU A 115 -27.58 7.50 -27.79
N LEU A 116 -27.17 8.30 -26.81
CA LEU A 116 -27.68 9.67 -26.65
C LEU A 116 -27.32 10.55 -27.84
N LEU A 117 -26.05 10.53 -28.28
CA LEU A 117 -25.56 11.36 -29.38
C LEU A 117 -26.21 11.03 -30.73
N HIS A 118 -26.45 9.75 -31.03
CA HIS A 118 -26.94 9.33 -32.34
C HIS A 118 -28.46 9.23 -32.44
N HIS A 119 -29.15 9.03 -31.32
CA HIS A 119 -30.56 8.62 -31.36
C HIS A 119 -31.51 9.50 -30.55
N VAL A 120 -31.01 10.38 -29.69
CA VAL A 120 -31.85 11.39 -29.03
C VAL A 120 -31.95 12.63 -29.92
N THR A 121 -33.18 13.02 -30.24
CA THR A 121 -33.45 14.19 -31.08
C THR A 121 -34.34 15.18 -30.35
N PHE A 122 -34.05 16.46 -30.49
CA PHE A 122 -34.88 17.54 -29.97
C PHE A 122 -36.00 17.84 -30.97
N ASN A 123 -37.24 17.89 -30.47
CA ASN A 123 -38.40 18.34 -31.23
C ASN A 123 -38.67 19.81 -30.88
N ASP A 124 -38.39 20.68 -31.83
CA ASP A 124 -38.55 22.14 -31.73
C ASP A 124 -40.01 22.59 -31.63
N LYS A 125 -40.95 21.83 -32.19
CA LYS A 125 -42.39 22.13 -32.14
C LYS A 125 -43.01 21.84 -30.79
N THR A 126 -42.57 20.77 -30.12
CA THR A 126 -43.11 20.36 -28.81
C THR A 126 -42.22 20.80 -27.65
N GLY A 127 -40.98 21.24 -27.92
CA GLY A 127 -39.99 21.59 -26.90
C GLY A 127 -39.49 20.39 -26.10
N THR A 128 -39.56 19.18 -26.65
CA THR A 128 -39.25 17.93 -25.94
C THR A 128 -38.21 17.10 -26.66
N TYR A 129 -37.48 16.26 -25.91
CA TYR A 129 -36.56 15.28 -26.47
C TYR A 129 -37.27 13.95 -26.73
N ALA A 130 -37.08 13.38 -27.92
CA ALA A 130 -37.48 12.02 -28.23
C ALA A 130 -36.33 11.07 -27.82
N VAL A 131 -36.55 10.32 -26.74
CA VAL A 131 -35.58 9.33 -26.25
C VAL A 131 -36.02 7.94 -26.70
N PRO A 132 -35.27 7.27 -27.60
CA PRO A 132 -35.61 5.93 -28.04
C PRO A 132 -35.37 4.92 -26.92
N LYS A 133 -36.06 3.77 -27.01
CA LYS A 133 -35.91 2.67 -26.05
C LYS A 133 -34.45 2.19 -25.94
N SER A 134 -33.67 2.26 -27.02
CA SER A 134 -32.26 1.88 -27.01
C SER A 134 -31.44 2.78 -26.07
N ALA A 135 -31.58 4.11 -26.18
CA ALA A 135 -30.95 5.08 -25.31
C ALA A 135 -31.42 4.97 -23.85
N ALA A 136 -32.71 4.70 -23.63
CA ALA A 136 -33.21 4.45 -22.28
C ALA A 136 -32.60 3.18 -21.66
N ASN A 137 -32.47 2.11 -22.44
CA ASN A 137 -31.87 0.85 -21.99
C ASN A 137 -30.37 1.00 -21.72
N SER A 138 -29.63 1.73 -22.56
CA SER A 138 -28.20 1.97 -22.35
C SER A 138 -27.92 2.77 -21.08
N LEU A 139 -28.76 3.76 -20.77
CA LEU A 139 -28.69 4.49 -19.50
C LEU A 139 -28.94 3.59 -18.29
N LEU A 140 -29.88 2.65 -18.40
CA LEU A 140 -30.17 1.70 -17.32
C LEU A 140 -29.02 0.71 -17.09
N LEU A 141 -28.37 0.25 -18.17
CA LEU A 141 -27.17 -0.59 -18.08
C LEU A 141 -25.99 0.18 -17.45
N MET A 142 -25.78 1.43 -17.85
CA MET A 142 -24.78 2.31 -17.24
C MET A 142 -25.02 2.48 -15.74
N LYS A 143 -26.28 2.70 -15.32
CA LYS A 143 -26.64 2.80 -13.91
C LYS A 143 -26.31 1.52 -13.15
N ARG A 144 -26.64 0.34 -13.70
CA ARG A 144 -26.32 -0.95 -13.06
C ARG A 144 -24.81 -1.15 -12.91
N ALA A 145 -24.03 -0.80 -13.93
CA ALA A 145 -22.58 -0.90 -13.87
C ALA A 145 -22.00 0.05 -12.80
N LEU A 146 -22.59 1.25 -12.63
CA LEU A 146 -22.20 2.19 -11.58
C LEU A 146 -22.53 1.63 -10.18
N ASP A 147 -23.73 1.08 -9.99
CA ASP A 147 -24.13 0.51 -8.71
C ASP A 147 -23.24 -0.70 -8.34
N ASN A 148 -22.84 -1.51 -9.34
CA ASN A 148 -21.90 -2.61 -9.17
C ASN A 148 -20.50 -2.12 -8.78
N ALA A 149 -19.96 -1.14 -9.52
CA ALA A 149 -18.62 -0.59 -9.26
C ALA A 149 -18.53 0.02 -7.85
N ARG A 150 -19.58 0.71 -7.40
CA ARG A 150 -19.71 1.22 -6.02
C ARG A 150 -19.73 0.10 -4.98
N THR A 151 -20.53 -0.94 -5.20
CA THR A 151 -20.62 -2.07 -4.27
C THR A 151 -19.27 -2.76 -4.12
N GLU A 152 -18.56 -2.96 -5.22
CA GLU A 152 -17.22 -3.56 -5.19
C GLU A 152 -16.17 -2.64 -4.54
N ASN A 153 -16.30 -1.31 -4.65
CA ASN A 153 -15.43 -0.35 -3.97
C ASN A 153 -15.72 -0.28 -2.46
N ASP A 154 -16.98 -0.44 -2.05
CA ASP A 154 -17.39 -0.44 -0.64
C ASP A 154 -16.99 -1.73 0.11
N LYS A 155 -16.36 -2.70 -0.58
CA LYS A 155 -15.75 -3.88 0.06
C LYS A 155 -14.40 -3.58 0.71
N ASP A 156 -13.79 -2.42 0.44
CA ASP A 156 -12.55 -2.03 1.09
C ASP A 156 -12.79 -1.83 2.60
N PRO A 157 -12.16 -2.62 3.48
CA PRO A 157 -12.29 -2.43 4.92
C PRO A 157 -11.62 -1.12 5.39
N PHE A 158 -10.77 -0.49 4.57
CA PHE A 158 -10.15 0.78 4.88
C PHE A 158 -11.14 1.95 4.71
N PRO A 159 -11.28 2.83 5.71
CA PRO A 159 -12.18 3.98 5.59
C PRO A 159 -11.73 4.91 4.46
N LYS A 160 -12.66 5.41 3.65
CA LYS A 160 -12.39 6.28 2.46
C LYS A 160 -11.52 7.49 2.76
N ALA A 161 -11.52 7.97 3.99
CA ALA A 161 -10.77 9.15 4.41
C ALA A 161 -9.31 8.84 4.76
N PHE A 162 -8.85 7.57 4.75
CA PHE A 162 -7.50 7.19 5.21
C PHE A 162 -6.38 7.94 4.46
N GLU A 163 -6.57 8.23 3.18
CA GLU A 163 -5.60 8.91 2.30
C GLU A 163 -5.48 10.42 2.58
N ASP A 164 -6.45 11.02 3.27
CA ASP A 164 -6.41 12.43 3.65
C ASP A 164 -5.52 12.71 4.87
N TYR A 165 -5.03 11.66 5.53
CA TYR A 165 -4.29 11.77 6.78
C TYR A 165 -2.92 11.11 6.69
N THR A 166 -1.96 11.71 7.38
CA THR A 166 -0.73 11.01 7.74
C THR A 166 -0.99 10.18 8.98
N VAL A 167 -0.86 8.86 8.88
CA VAL A 167 -0.98 7.94 10.01
C VAL A 167 0.40 7.75 10.63
N LEU A 168 0.50 7.93 11.94
CA LEU A 168 1.73 7.76 12.71
C LEU A 168 1.52 6.69 13.77
N ALA A 169 2.52 5.83 13.95
CA ALA A 169 2.51 4.76 14.93
C ALA A 169 3.62 4.97 15.95
N TYR A 170 3.28 5.16 17.21
CA TYR A 170 4.26 5.21 18.30
C TYR A 170 4.13 3.96 19.18
N THR A 171 5.15 3.10 19.14
CA THR A 171 5.17 1.88 19.94
C THR A 171 5.94 2.09 21.23
N TYR A 172 5.34 1.73 22.36
CA TYR A 172 5.93 1.87 23.69
C TYR A 172 5.53 0.72 24.60
N VAL A 173 6.26 0.56 25.71
CA VAL A 173 5.92 -0.37 26.77
C VAL A 173 5.04 0.34 27.77
N ASN A 174 3.81 -0.13 27.98
CA ASN A 174 2.88 0.44 28.95
C ASN A 174 3.28 0.10 30.40
N ASP A 175 2.55 0.65 31.37
CA ASP A 175 2.78 0.43 32.80
C ASP A 175 2.64 -1.04 33.24
N GLN A 176 2.05 -1.88 32.40
CA GLN A 176 1.87 -3.32 32.62
C GLN A 176 3.00 -4.15 31.99
N GLY A 177 3.97 -3.51 31.34
CA GLY A 177 5.06 -4.18 30.64
C GLY A 177 4.70 -4.67 29.24
N GLU A 178 3.53 -4.31 28.71
CA GLU A 178 3.06 -4.75 27.40
C GLU A 178 3.48 -3.76 26.32
N THR A 179 3.90 -4.28 25.16
CA THR A 179 4.19 -3.46 23.99
C THR A 179 2.88 -3.09 23.31
N VAL A 180 2.58 -1.78 23.28
CA VAL A 180 1.37 -1.22 22.69
C VAL A 180 1.72 -0.16 21.66
N THR A 181 0.86 0.02 20.66
CA THR A 181 1.02 1.06 19.63
C THR A 181 -0.06 2.12 19.80
N MET A 182 0.36 3.37 20.02
CA MET A 182 -0.50 4.53 19.94
C MET A 182 -0.56 5.02 18.49
N TRP A 183 -1.76 5.05 17.94
CA TRP A 183 -2.03 5.54 16.60
C TRP A 183 -2.40 7.02 16.63
N LEU A 184 -1.75 7.82 15.79
CA LEU A 184 -1.99 9.26 15.67
C LEU A 184 -2.31 9.59 14.20
N LEU A 185 -3.27 10.47 14.01
CA LEU A 185 -3.68 11.02 12.71
C LEU A 185 -3.27 12.49 12.64
N GLU A 186 -2.52 12.83 11.60
CA GLU A 186 -2.23 14.21 11.23
C GLU A 186 -2.91 14.58 9.92
N LYS A 187 -3.33 15.85 9.81
CA LYS A 187 -3.70 16.49 8.55
C LYS A 187 -2.98 17.83 8.49
N ASP A 188 -2.32 18.11 7.37
CA ASP A 188 -1.50 19.32 7.19
C ASP A 188 -0.43 19.52 8.29
N GLY A 189 0.15 18.40 8.76
CA GLY A 189 1.18 18.40 9.82
C GLY A 189 0.67 18.70 11.24
N LYS A 190 -0.65 18.71 11.45
CA LYS A 190 -1.28 18.94 12.76
C LYS A 190 -2.12 17.74 13.17
N ARG A 191 -2.10 17.40 14.47
CA ARG A 191 -2.96 16.35 15.02
C ARG A 191 -4.42 16.71 14.79
N VAL A 192 -5.19 15.73 14.34
CA VAL A 192 -6.64 15.85 14.13
C VAL A 192 -7.38 14.66 14.73
N GLU A 193 -8.55 14.89 15.32
CA GLU A 193 -9.41 13.82 15.80
C GLU A 193 -10.35 13.35 14.69
N ASN A 194 -10.30 12.06 14.37
CA ASN A 194 -11.29 11.39 13.54
C ASN A 194 -11.65 10.07 14.21
N LYS A 195 -12.82 10.04 14.85
CA LYS A 195 -13.24 8.91 15.68
C LYS A 195 -13.35 7.60 14.88
N GLU A 196 -13.88 7.65 13.67
CA GLU A 196 -14.05 6.48 12.83
C GLU A 196 -12.70 5.86 12.42
N LEU A 197 -11.76 6.71 11.96
CA LEU A 197 -10.40 6.26 11.64
C LEU A 197 -9.64 5.79 12.88
N GLN A 198 -9.81 6.47 14.02
CA GLN A 198 -9.14 6.09 15.27
C GLN A 198 -9.63 4.73 15.77
N ASP A 199 -10.96 4.50 15.78
CA ASP A 199 -11.57 3.23 16.17
C ASP A 199 -11.11 2.09 15.22
N PHE A 200 -10.95 2.38 13.92
CA PHE A 200 -10.37 1.44 12.95
C PHE A 200 -8.90 1.10 13.27
N LEU A 201 -8.05 2.10 13.48
CA LEU A 201 -6.63 1.93 13.77
C LEU A 201 -6.38 1.19 15.09
N GLU A 202 -7.18 1.45 16.12
CA GLU A 202 -7.06 0.73 17.39
C GLU A 202 -7.36 -0.76 17.24
N LYS A 203 -8.29 -1.12 16.34
CA LYS A 203 -8.73 -2.50 16.13
C LYS A 203 -7.88 -3.26 15.10
N HIS A 204 -7.48 -2.59 14.03
CA HIS A 204 -6.85 -3.20 12.85
C HIS A 204 -5.43 -2.68 12.60
N GLY A 205 -4.96 -1.69 13.36
CA GLY A 205 -3.70 -1.00 13.13
C GLY A 205 -2.48 -1.94 13.11
N GLN A 206 -2.47 -2.98 13.95
CA GLN A 206 -1.36 -3.93 13.99
C GLN A 206 -1.24 -4.77 12.71
N GLU A 207 -2.32 -4.90 11.95
CA GLU A 207 -2.37 -5.63 10.67
C GLU A 207 -2.00 -4.71 9.49
N LEU A 208 -1.79 -3.41 9.73
CA LEU A 208 -1.45 -2.46 8.69
C LEU A 208 -0.04 -2.72 8.14
N ASP A 209 0.07 -2.58 6.83
CA ASP A 209 1.36 -2.49 6.17
C ASP A 209 2.14 -1.26 6.66
N THR A 210 3.44 -1.44 6.87
CA THR A 210 4.37 -0.36 7.25
C THR A 210 4.43 0.79 6.24
N LEU A 211 3.98 0.59 5.00
CA LEU A 211 3.81 1.64 4.00
C LEU A 211 2.67 2.62 4.31
N LEU A 212 1.72 2.21 5.15
CA LEU A 212 0.49 2.97 5.45
C LEU A 212 0.60 3.85 6.67
N TYR A 213 1.72 3.79 7.38
CA TYR A 213 1.97 4.65 8.54
C TYR A 213 3.46 4.93 8.70
N THR A 214 3.79 6.02 9.39
CA THR A 214 5.17 6.31 9.79
C THR A 214 5.37 5.92 11.24
N SER A 215 6.32 5.03 11.51
CA SER A 215 6.75 4.74 12.88
C SER A 215 7.44 5.97 13.47
N LEU A 216 7.00 6.41 14.65
CA LEU A 216 7.63 7.46 15.42
C LEU A 216 8.54 6.87 16.48
N SER A 217 9.74 7.42 16.60
CA SER A 217 10.56 7.30 17.80
C SER A 217 10.04 8.20 18.93
N GLY A 218 10.46 7.91 20.16
CA GLY A 218 10.15 8.77 21.32
C GLY A 218 10.63 10.21 21.13
N GLU A 219 11.83 10.40 20.58
CA GLU A 219 12.40 11.74 20.32
C GLU A 219 11.57 12.53 19.29
N GLU A 220 11.05 11.87 18.27
CA GLU A 220 10.22 12.52 17.25
C GLU A 220 8.84 12.90 17.80
N LEU A 221 8.25 12.03 18.63
CA LEU A 221 7.00 12.34 19.32
C LEU A 221 7.19 13.53 20.28
N GLU A 222 8.26 13.53 21.09
CA GLU A 222 8.58 14.64 21.99
C GLU A 222 8.78 15.95 21.23
N ARG A 223 9.47 15.91 20.08
CA ARG A 223 9.65 17.08 19.23
C ARG A 223 8.30 17.64 18.75
N LYS A 224 7.41 16.78 18.25
CA LYS A 224 6.06 17.18 17.80
C LYS A 224 5.21 17.76 18.94
N VAL A 225 5.30 17.18 20.15
CA VAL A 225 4.64 17.71 21.35
C VAL A 225 5.17 19.10 21.71
N ASN A 226 6.49 19.25 21.78
CA ASN A 226 7.14 20.51 22.12
C ASN A 226 6.86 21.62 21.11
N ASP A 227 6.82 21.28 19.81
CA ASP A 227 6.50 22.24 18.76
C ASP A 227 5.03 22.69 18.83
N SER A 228 4.09 21.78 19.09
CA SER A 228 2.67 22.15 19.27
C SER A 228 2.45 23.00 20.52
N TRP A 229 3.20 22.77 21.59
CA TRP A 229 3.15 23.60 22.80
C TRP A 229 3.60 25.05 22.54
N LYS A 230 4.53 25.30 21.60
CA LYS A 230 4.88 26.67 21.18
C LYS A 230 3.68 27.39 20.55
N GLU A 231 2.76 26.65 19.94
CA GLU A 231 1.50 27.16 19.40
C GLU A 231 0.37 27.21 20.45
N GLY A 232 0.64 26.82 21.71
CA GLY A 232 -0.34 26.78 22.78
C GLY A 232 -1.35 25.63 22.66
N ILE A 233 -0.98 24.55 21.97
CA ILE A 233 -1.85 23.40 21.69
C ILE A 233 -1.17 22.12 22.18
N ASN A 234 -1.89 21.26 22.90
CA ASN A 234 -1.40 19.94 23.26
C ASN A 234 -1.53 19.02 22.03
N TYR A 235 -0.40 18.54 21.53
CA TYR A 235 -0.34 17.68 20.34
C TYR A 235 -1.11 16.36 20.51
N LEU A 236 -1.15 15.78 21.71
CA LEU A 236 -1.74 14.44 21.91
C LEU A 236 -3.27 14.44 21.88
N ASN A 237 -3.88 15.54 22.32
CA ASN A 237 -5.34 15.64 22.47
C ASN A 237 -5.97 16.89 21.82
N GLY A 238 -5.18 17.69 21.08
CA GLY A 238 -5.65 18.87 20.35
C GLY A 238 -6.15 20.03 21.23
N GLN A 239 -6.09 19.93 22.56
CA GLN A 239 -6.64 20.94 23.46
C GLN A 239 -5.73 22.16 23.54
N LYS A 240 -6.33 23.36 23.56
CA LYS A 240 -5.59 24.60 23.87
C LYS A 240 -5.04 24.52 25.29
N VAL A 241 -3.72 24.65 25.40
CA VAL A 241 -3.06 24.75 26.69
C VAL A 241 -3.17 26.22 27.12
N SER A 242 -3.98 26.49 28.14
CA SER A 242 -4.04 27.82 28.76
C SER A 242 -3.38 27.77 30.13
N GLY A 243 -2.38 28.63 30.33
CA GLY A 243 -1.71 28.83 31.63
C GLY A 243 -0.20 28.62 31.59
N LEU A 244 0.50 29.58 32.22
CA LEU A 244 1.88 29.73 32.75
C LEU A 244 2.92 28.58 32.73
N SER A 245 2.67 27.39 32.22
CA SER A 245 3.66 26.30 32.14
C SER A 245 4.68 26.47 31.00
N GLY A 246 4.47 27.43 30.09
CA GLY A 246 5.38 27.75 28.97
C GLY A 246 6.65 28.52 29.35
N ALA A 247 6.96 28.70 30.63
CA ALA A 247 8.06 29.57 31.09
C ALA A 247 9.35 28.86 31.49
N THR A 248 9.42 27.53 31.52
CA THR A 248 10.66 26.84 31.89
C THR A 248 10.84 25.54 31.13
N LEU A 249 11.54 25.63 30.01
CA LEU A 249 12.64 24.74 29.63
C LEU A 249 13.54 25.58 28.69
N ARG A 250 14.50 26.29 29.29
CA ARG A 250 15.69 26.78 28.62
C ARG A 250 16.76 25.70 28.68
#